data_AF-F7MCN8-F1
#
_entry.id   AF-F7MCN8-F1
#
_cell.length_a   1.000
_cell.length_b   1.000
_cell.length_c   1.000
_cell.angle_alpha   90.00
_cell.angle_beta   90.00
_cell.angle_gamma   90.00
#
_symmetry.space_group_name_H-M   'P 1'
#
loop_
_entity.id
_entity.type
_entity.pdbx_description
1 polymer ?
#
loop_
_entity_poly.entity_id
_entity_poly.type
_entity_poly.pdbx_seq_one_letter_code
_entity_poly.pdbx_strand_id
1 'polypeptide(L)'
;MRHRLFIPAATALLFALAACTQDELAGDNRLPEGEYPVIIRATGLSVEATPLAAPSTRAAVDGDWLGVTSVALKMGDAVKEYTVTASTDFKSATLSRENDPYYWTSRDPITISAWWPFNNADITQMPAVKVAEDQSKLADFQNSDFISAENRKVEFNNPTLEFTHRTARVTIELKPGTGFTSVAGATVILVSLSADNGNPTAIKTYNASGNTYEALTAPQTVAAGKPFIRVELGSGTFYFRPQNNVVLEAGNRYKYTVKVNATGLTLEGCTIGDWADGGGESGEAEDLGYSIQNDGSYTVYNADGLLAWNKAAQKDESINCTLTADIDLTGKDWTQIGTWPGYSGVFNGQGHRITGLNFSAATTELFGLLNLRGVIKNLQLIDVNLYGNNGSAAGIVDQNNGQIIACSVTGKISAYGRTCGIADLNYGSITACWFDGTLKDYESGAIVRFNYNTITSCYWGGNAERGEFRNFGGTVDATKVDGATVKWQTAVDGMNTALTAGDYQWVLGTDGLPVLQKKQ
;
A
#
# COMPACT_ATOMS: atom_id res chain seq x y z
N MET A 1 -23.77 -93.59 48.16
CA MET A 1 -25.10 -94.23 47.97
C MET A 1 -26.13 -93.56 48.85
N ARG A 2 -26.97 -92.70 48.25
CA ARG A 2 -28.42 -92.64 48.46
C ARG A 2 -28.96 -91.50 47.60
N HIS A 3 -29.40 -91.89 46.40
CA HIS A 3 -30.38 -91.13 45.64
C HIS A 3 -31.64 -90.91 46.47
N ARG A 4 -32.26 -89.74 46.31
CA ARG A 4 -33.72 -89.63 46.21
C ARG A 4 -34.07 -88.40 45.37
N LEU A 5 -34.60 -88.70 44.19
CA LEU A 5 -35.39 -87.83 43.32
C LEU A 5 -36.69 -87.43 44.03
N PHE A 6 -37.19 -86.21 43.83
CA PHE A 6 -38.57 -85.91 43.39
C PHE A 6 -38.69 -84.41 43.05
N ILE A 7 -39.14 -84.13 41.82
CA ILE A 7 -39.56 -82.85 41.20
C ILE A 7 -41.11 -82.96 41.06
N PRO A 8 -41.96 -81.92 40.79
CA PRO A 8 -41.82 -80.44 40.70
C PRO A 8 -42.87 -79.66 41.54
N ALA A 9 -42.77 -78.32 41.59
CA ALA A 9 -43.75 -77.40 40.97
C ALA A 9 -43.82 -76.00 41.61
N ALA A 10 -43.99 -75.02 40.72
CA ALA A 10 -44.71 -73.75 40.87
C ALA A 10 -44.03 -72.58 41.62
N THR A 11 -43.47 -71.68 40.80
CA THR A 11 -43.87 -70.27 40.66
C THR A 11 -44.28 -69.48 41.92
N ALA A 12 -43.49 -68.47 42.29
CA ALA A 12 -43.94 -67.06 42.41
C ALA A 12 -42.77 -66.17 42.87
N LEU A 13 -42.35 -65.30 41.96
CA LEU A 13 -41.38 -64.23 42.14
C LEU A 13 -42.07 -63.06 42.86
N LEU A 14 -41.66 -62.72 44.10
CA LEU A 14 -42.08 -61.47 44.74
C LEU A 14 -41.14 -60.34 44.30
N PHE A 15 -41.67 -59.43 43.47
CA PHE A 15 -41.05 -58.16 43.12
C PHE A 15 -41.04 -57.20 44.32
N ALA A 16 -39.87 -56.63 44.60
CA ALA A 16 -39.74 -55.46 45.46
C ALA A 16 -40.25 -54.23 44.69
N LEU A 17 -41.28 -53.58 45.24
CA LEU A 17 -41.84 -52.32 44.76
C LEU A 17 -40.85 -51.18 45.05
N ALA A 18 -40.10 -50.76 44.03
CA ALA A 18 -39.64 -49.38 43.94
C ALA A 18 -40.81 -48.54 43.41
N ALA A 19 -41.15 -47.48 44.13
CA ALA A 19 -42.24 -46.58 43.79
C ALA A 19 -41.95 -45.85 42.47
N CYS A 20 -42.47 -46.37 41.36
CA CYS A 20 -42.73 -45.59 40.16
C CYS A 20 -43.92 -44.67 40.44
N THR A 21 -43.69 -43.37 40.57
CA THR A 21 -44.76 -42.40 40.29
C THR A 21 -45.03 -42.45 38.79
N GLN A 22 -46.20 -42.97 38.43
CA GLN A 22 -46.80 -42.76 37.12
C GLN A 22 -47.01 -41.26 36.88
N ASP A 23 -45.99 -40.61 36.34
CA ASP A 23 -46.12 -39.35 35.59
C ASP A 23 -45.31 -39.39 34.29
N GLU A 24 -44.98 -40.60 33.82
CA GLU A 24 -44.37 -40.84 32.53
C GLU A 24 -45.42 -41.31 31.52
N LEU A 25 -46.38 -40.43 31.22
CA LEU A 25 -46.76 -40.30 29.81
C LEU A 25 -45.62 -39.56 29.13
N ALA A 26 -44.52 -40.27 28.93
CA ALA A 26 -43.40 -39.82 28.12
C ALA A 26 -43.95 -39.55 26.72
N GLY A 27 -44.20 -38.28 26.43
CA GLY A 27 -44.03 -37.82 25.06
C GLY A 27 -42.64 -38.26 24.63
N ASP A 28 -42.53 -38.78 23.40
CA ASP A 28 -41.36 -39.42 22.75
C ASP A 28 -40.05 -38.57 22.73
N ASN A 29 -40.05 -37.45 23.46
CA ASN A 29 -39.11 -36.36 23.44
C ASN A 29 -38.20 -36.28 24.69
N ARG A 30 -38.62 -36.74 25.88
CA ARG A 30 -37.77 -36.68 27.09
C ARG A 30 -36.73 -37.80 27.09
N LEU A 31 -35.48 -37.49 27.44
CA LEU A 31 -34.38 -38.45 27.49
C LEU A 31 -33.95 -38.75 28.93
N PRO A 32 -33.47 -39.98 29.22
CA PRO A 32 -32.87 -40.32 30.51
C PRO A 32 -31.67 -39.43 30.86
N GLU A 33 -31.62 -38.96 32.09
CA GLU A 33 -30.53 -38.11 32.59
C GLU A 33 -29.20 -38.88 32.58
N GLY A 34 -28.16 -38.27 32.00
CA GLY A 34 -26.81 -38.83 32.01
C GLY A 34 -26.51 -39.92 30.95
N GLU A 35 -27.46 -40.28 30.08
CA GLU A 35 -27.23 -41.34 29.09
C GLU A 35 -26.74 -40.85 27.72
N TYR A 36 -27.15 -39.64 27.30
CA TYR A 36 -26.89 -39.12 25.95
C TYR A 36 -25.92 -37.93 26.01
N PRO A 37 -24.60 -38.13 25.91
CA PRO A 37 -23.64 -37.03 25.92
C PRO A 37 -23.78 -36.18 24.65
N VAL A 38 -23.61 -34.87 24.81
CA VAL A 38 -23.54 -33.92 23.69
C VAL A 38 -22.22 -34.14 22.96
N ILE A 39 -22.28 -34.75 21.78
CA ILE A 39 -21.18 -34.93 20.84
C ILE A 39 -21.56 -34.18 19.58
N ILE A 40 -20.68 -33.29 19.10
CA ILE A 40 -21.01 -32.36 18.02
C ILE A 40 -20.09 -32.58 16.83
N ARG A 41 -20.67 -32.58 15.64
CA ARG A 41 -19.94 -32.46 14.38
C ARG A 41 -19.72 -30.98 14.05
N ALA A 42 -18.50 -30.50 14.22
CA ALA A 42 -18.12 -29.14 13.88
C ALA A 42 -17.75 -29.01 12.39
N THR A 43 -18.21 -27.93 11.76
CA THR A 43 -18.08 -27.64 10.32
C THR A 43 -17.87 -26.12 10.12
N GLY A 44 -17.81 -25.64 8.87
CA GLY A 44 -17.84 -24.20 8.56
C GLY A 44 -16.48 -23.52 8.32
N LEU A 45 -15.37 -24.16 8.68
CA LEU A 45 -14.04 -23.57 8.47
C LEU A 45 -13.51 -23.71 7.03
N SER A 46 -13.96 -24.72 6.28
CA SER A 46 -13.25 -25.23 5.08
C SER A 46 -13.82 -24.77 3.74
N VAL A 47 -12.95 -24.61 2.73
CA VAL A 47 -13.33 -24.58 1.29
C VAL A 47 -12.37 -25.46 0.48
N GLU A 48 -12.89 -26.05 -0.60
CA GLU A 48 -12.23 -26.97 -1.52
C GLU A 48 -10.84 -26.53 -2.00
N ALA A 49 -9.93 -27.51 -2.05
CA ALA A 49 -8.60 -27.36 -2.62
C ALA A 49 -8.68 -26.85 -4.07
N THR A 50 -8.01 -25.74 -4.36
CA THR A 50 -7.67 -25.41 -5.76
C THR A 50 -6.79 -26.55 -6.31
N PRO A 51 -7.13 -27.18 -7.45
CA PRO A 51 -6.58 -28.47 -7.88
C PRO A 51 -5.11 -28.47 -8.38
N LEU A 52 -4.27 -27.52 -7.94
CA LEU A 52 -2.91 -27.35 -8.48
C LEU A 52 -1.75 -27.36 -7.46
N ALA A 53 -2.01 -27.60 -6.17
CA ALA A 53 -0.92 -27.80 -5.20
C ALA A 53 -0.89 -29.25 -4.69
N ALA A 54 0.25 -29.92 -4.86
CA ALA A 54 0.52 -31.24 -4.31
C ALA A 54 0.32 -31.24 -2.76
N PRO A 55 -0.10 -32.37 -2.16
CA PRO A 55 -0.35 -32.46 -0.73
C PRO A 55 0.99 -32.51 0.00
N SER A 56 1.52 -31.36 0.40
CA SER A 56 2.69 -31.32 1.26
C SER A 56 2.72 -30.08 2.14
N THR A 57 2.67 -30.36 3.45
CA THR A 57 2.92 -29.49 4.60
C THR A 57 1.89 -28.40 4.90
N ARG A 58 1.54 -28.33 6.20
CA ARG A 58 0.57 -27.49 6.91
C ARG A 58 0.92 -25.98 6.87
N ALA A 59 1.25 -25.45 5.69
CA ALA A 59 1.70 -24.07 5.49
C ALA A 59 0.58 -23.12 5.02
N ALA A 60 -0.68 -23.57 5.04
CA ALA A 60 -1.82 -22.71 4.78
C ALA A 60 -2.81 -22.92 5.93
N VAL A 61 -3.22 -21.85 6.61
CA VAL A 61 -4.39 -21.89 7.50
C VAL A 61 -5.60 -21.94 6.57
N ASP A 62 -5.77 -23.08 5.89
CA ASP A 62 -6.72 -23.30 4.81
C ASP A 62 -8.07 -23.77 5.32
N GLY A 63 -8.53 -23.13 6.40
CA GLY A 63 -9.88 -23.36 6.89
C GLY A 63 -10.10 -24.80 7.38
N ASP A 64 -9.06 -25.43 7.91
CA ASP A 64 -9.13 -26.81 8.36
C ASP A 64 -9.00 -26.91 9.88
N TRP A 65 -9.45 -28.03 10.45
CA TRP A 65 -9.43 -28.26 11.91
C TRP A 65 -8.04 -28.64 12.42
N LEU A 66 -7.00 -28.48 11.61
CA LEU A 66 -5.68 -29.02 11.86
C LEU A 66 -4.92 -28.16 12.88
N GLY A 67 -4.76 -28.68 14.09
CA GLY A 67 -4.07 -28.03 15.22
C GLY A 67 -4.97 -27.33 16.22
N VAL A 68 -6.29 -27.30 15.97
CA VAL A 68 -7.28 -27.00 17.00
C VAL A 68 -7.50 -28.29 17.79
N THR A 69 -6.96 -28.38 19.01
CA THR A 69 -7.03 -29.60 19.83
C THR A 69 -8.18 -29.59 20.82
N SER A 70 -8.67 -28.42 21.18
CA SER A 70 -9.83 -28.24 22.05
C SER A 70 -10.53 -26.91 21.78
N VAL A 71 -11.80 -26.81 22.17
CA VAL A 71 -12.60 -25.58 22.15
C VAL A 71 -13.28 -25.38 23.50
N ALA A 72 -13.57 -24.13 23.84
CA ALA A 72 -14.52 -23.83 24.89
C ALA A 72 -15.93 -24.01 24.33
N LEU A 73 -16.79 -24.77 25.02
CA LEU A 73 -18.18 -24.99 24.64
C LEU A 73 -19.11 -24.54 25.76
N LYS A 74 -19.97 -23.57 25.46
CA LYS A 74 -20.95 -22.98 26.34
C LYS A 74 -22.34 -23.53 26.04
N MET A 75 -23.01 -23.99 27.09
CA MET A 75 -24.41 -24.39 27.08
C MET A 75 -25.08 -23.83 28.35
N GLY A 76 -26.06 -22.94 28.18
CA GLY A 76 -26.56 -22.14 29.30
C GLY A 76 -25.47 -21.23 29.88
N ASP A 77 -25.33 -21.21 31.21
CA ASP A 77 -24.32 -20.41 31.92
C ASP A 77 -22.98 -21.14 32.12
N ALA A 78 -22.95 -22.46 31.91
CA ALA A 78 -21.73 -23.24 32.08
C ALA A 78 -20.90 -23.24 30.80
N VAL A 79 -19.57 -23.31 30.96
CA VAL A 79 -18.62 -23.53 29.86
C VAL A 79 -17.71 -24.69 30.21
N LYS A 80 -17.54 -25.64 29.28
CA LYS A 80 -16.67 -26.81 29.42
C LYS A 80 -15.70 -26.88 28.25
N GLU A 81 -14.47 -27.31 28.52
CA GLU A 81 -13.51 -27.63 27.46
C GLU A 81 -13.90 -28.95 26.79
N TYR A 82 -14.00 -28.91 25.47
CA TYR A 82 -14.29 -30.07 24.63
C TYR A 82 -13.07 -30.39 23.78
N THR A 83 -12.69 -31.66 23.73
CA THR A 83 -11.62 -32.16 22.86
C THR A 83 -12.10 -32.14 21.42
N VAL A 84 -11.22 -31.70 20.52
CA VAL A 84 -11.45 -31.63 19.08
C VAL A 84 -10.72 -32.79 18.42
N THR A 85 -11.46 -33.65 17.75
CA THR A 85 -10.90 -34.71 16.91
C THR A 85 -11.19 -34.41 15.45
N ALA A 86 -10.20 -33.88 14.74
CA ALA A 86 -10.35 -33.56 13.32
C ALA A 86 -10.55 -34.82 12.47
N SER A 87 -11.38 -34.71 11.43
CA SER A 87 -11.51 -35.71 10.37
C SER A 87 -10.21 -35.86 9.57
N THR A 88 -10.07 -36.96 8.82
CA THR A 88 -8.86 -37.24 8.04
C THR A 88 -8.59 -36.24 6.91
N ASP A 89 -9.64 -35.61 6.40
CA ASP A 89 -9.54 -34.52 5.40
C ASP A 89 -9.53 -33.12 6.05
N PHE A 90 -9.57 -33.08 7.39
CA PHE A 90 -9.58 -31.88 8.23
C PHE A 90 -10.72 -30.89 7.96
N LYS A 91 -11.72 -31.24 7.15
CA LYS A 91 -12.85 -30.35 6.79
C LYS A 91 -13.90 -30.23 7.89
N SER A 92 -13.91 -31.19 8.80
CA SER A 92 -14.79 -31.23 9.96
C SER A 92 -14.07 -31.78 11.19
N ALA A 93 -14.67 -31.63 12.36
CA ALA A 93 -14.18 -32.25 13.58
C ALA A 93 -15.32 -32.78 14.45
N THR A 94 -15.00 -33.74 15.31
CA THR A 94 -15.87 -34.17 16.39
C THR A 94 -15.46 -33.44 17.67
N LEU A 95 -16.40 -32.72 18.28
CA LEU A 95 -16.27 -32.15 19.61
C LEU A 95 -16.87 -33.13 20.61
N SER A 96 -16.04 -33.60 21.54
CA SER A 96 -16.48 -34.52 22.59
C SER A 96 -15.73 -34.28 23.89
N ARG A 97 -16.33 -34.68 25.00
CA ARG A 97 -15.70 -34.64 26.32
C ARG A 97 -15.94 -35.97 27.02
N GLU A 98 -14.87 -36.66 27.43
CA GLU A 98 -14.96 -37.96 28.08
C GLU A 98 -15.44 -37.83 29.54
N ASN A 99 -14.82 -36.92 30.30
CA ASN A 99 -15.14 -36.71 31.71
C ASN A 99 -16.13 -35.55 31.85
N ASP A 100 -17.32 -35.82 32.39
CA ASP A 100 -18.37 -34.82 32.64
C ASP A 100 -18.82 -34.05 31.37
N PRO A 101 -19.28 -34.71 30.29
CA PRO A 101 -19.86 -34.00 29.15
C PRO A 101 -21.15 -33.25 29.55
N TYR A 102 -21.63 -32.37 28.68
CA TYR A 102 -23.05 -32.00 28.71
C TYR A 102 -23.90 -33.20 28.27
N TYR A 103 -25.12 -33.30 28.79
CA TYR A 103 -26.07 -34.36 28.43
C TYR A 103 -27.33 -33.75 27.84
N TRP A 104 -27.89 -34.42 26.84
CA TRP A 104 -29.22 -34.13 26.34
C TRP A 104 -30.26 -34.57 27.37
N THR A 105 -31.23 -33.69 27.66
CA THR A 105 -32.35 -33.98 28.57
C THR A 105 -33.68 -34.17 27.82
N SER A 106 -33.75 -33.70 26.58
CA SER A 106 -34.81 -33.98 25.60
C SER A 106 -34.24 -34.01 24.18
N ARG A 107 -35.05 -34.37 23.18
CA ARG A 107 -34.70 -34.27 21.76
C ARG A 107 -34.92 -32.87 21.19
N ASP A 108 -35.31 -31.89 22.03
CA ASP A 108 -35.45 -30.51 21.61
C ASP A 108 -34.08 -29.91 21.27
N PRO A 109 -34.01 -28.94 20.34
CA PRO A 109 -32.74 -28.29 20.01
C PRO A 109 -32.16 -27.54 21.21
N ILE A 110 -30.85 -27.65 21.40
CA ILE A 110 -30.09 -26.88 22.40
C ILE A 110 -29.43 -25.67 21.75
N THR A 111 -29.17 -24.63 22.53
CA THR A 111 -28.38 -23.47 22.09
C THR A 111 -26.96 -23.58 22.61
N ILE A 112 -26.00 -23.54 21.69
CA ILE A 112 -24.58 -23.67 21.98
C ILE A 112 -23.82 -22.48 21.42
N SER A 113 -22.83 -22.03 22.18
CA SER A 113 -21.72 -21.23 21.66
C SER A 113 -20.42 -21.99 21.86
N ALA A 114 -19.48 -21.90 20.92
CA ALA A 114 -18.16 -22.46 21.07
C ALA A 114 -17.10 -21.57 20.42
N TRP A 115 -15.88 -21.58 20.95
CA TRP A 115 -14.81 -20.72 20.43
C TRP A 115 -13.41 -21.28 20.69
N TRP A 116 -12.47 -20.81 19.87
CA TRP A 116 -11.05 -21.00 20.01
C TRP A 116 -10.29 -19.77 19.46
N PRO A 117 -9.15 -19.37 20.04
CA PRO A 117 -8.60 -19.86 21.31
C PRO A 117 -9.47 -19.44 22.52
N PHE A 118 -9.24 -20.08 23.66
CA PHE A 118 -9.80 -19.69 24.95
C PHE A 118 -8.68 -19.54 26.00
N ASN A 119 -8.95 -18.82 27.08
CA ASN A 119 -7.99 -18.65 28.17
C ASN A 119 -8.17 -19.78 29.20
N ASN A 120 -7.14 -20.59 29.43
CA ASN A 120 -7.19 -21.67 30.42
C ASN A 120 -7.45 -21.17 31.85
N ALA A 121 -7.08 -19.92 32.17
CA ALA A 121 -7.36 -19.31 33.47
C ALA A 121 -8.81 -18.86 33.63
N ASP A 122 -9.49 -18.57 32.52
CA ASP A 122 -10.90 -18.21 32.49
C ASP A 122 -11.53 -18.63 31.16
N ILE A 123 -12.01 -19.88 31.13
CA ILE A 123 -12.67 -20.45 29.95
C ILE A 123 -14.08 -19.88 29.76
N THR A 124 -14.64 -19.17 30.75
CA THR A 124 -16.04 -18.72 30.70
C THR A 124 -16.25 -17.54 29.75
N GLN A 125 -15.16 -16.84 29.43
CA GLN A 125 -15.16 -15.66 28.58
C GLN A 125 -14.55 -15.97 27.21
N MET A 126 -15.24 -15.55 26.16
CA MET A 126 -14.68 -15.56 24.81
C MET A 126 -13.72 -14.38 24.65
N PRO A 127 -12.44 -14.61 24.32
CA PRO A 127 -11.46 -13.52 24.23
C PRO A 127 -11.76 -12.58 23.06
N ALA A 128 -11.35 -11.32 23.19
CA ALA A 128 -11.25 -10.40 22.06
C ALA A 128 -10.17 -10.89 21.07
N VAL A 129 -10.36 -10.61 19.78
CA VAL A 129 -9.39 -10.99 18.74
C VAL A 129 -8.08 -10.22 18.94
N LYS A 130 -7.00 -10.95 19.16
CA LYS A 130 -5.66 -10.39 19.31
C LYS A 130 -4.65 -11.26 18.58
N VAL A 131 -4.06 -10.70 17.52
CA VAL A 131 -3.12 -11.41 16.65
C VAL A 131 -1.67 -11.10 17.03
N ALA A 132 -0.74 -11.97 16.63
CA ALA A 132 0.69 -11.77 16.84
C ALA A 132 1.25 -10.69 15.92
N GLU A 133 2.22 -9.91 16.43
CA GLU A 133 2.97 -8.92 15.65
C GLU A 133 3.91 -9.59 14.63
N ASP A 134 4.59 -10.65 15.06
CA ASP A 134 5.45 -11.46 14.19
C ASP A 134 4.78 -12.78 13.86
N GLN A 135 4.08 -12.83 12.73
CA GLN A 135 3.48 -14.06 12.19
C GLN A 135 4.42 -14.78 11.22
N SER A 136 5.69 -14.37 11.08
CA SER A 136 6.63 -15.06 10.20
C SER A 136 6.94 -16.51 10.63
N LYS A 137 6.60 -16.85 11.88
CA LYS A 137 6.65 -18.21 12.43
C LYS A 137 5.27 -18.85 12.34
N LEU A 138 5.23 -20.10 11.88
CA LEU A 138 3.98 -20.86 11.68
C LEU A 138 3.10 -20.92 12.95
N ALA A 139 3.70 -21.09 14.13
CA ALA A 139 2.96 -21.17 15.38
C ALA A 139 2.25 -19.84 15.72
N ASP A 140 2.92 -18.71 15.52
CA ASP A 140 2.36 -17.38 15.81
C ASP A 140 1.27 -17.01 14.79
N PHE A 141 1.44 -17.40 13.52
CA PHE A 141 0.40 -17.31 12.49
C PHE A 141 -0.84 -18.14 12.87
N GLN A 142 -0.66 -19.41 13.26
CA GLN A 142 -1.75 -20.30 13.62
C GLN A 142 -2.49 -19.89 14.90
N ASN A 143 -1.76 -19.45 15.93
CA ASN A 143 -2.35 -18.95 17.17
C ASN A 143 -3.07 -17.61 17.00
N SER A 144 -2.86 -16.93 15.86
CA SER A 144 -3.59 -15.72 15.49
C SER A 144 -4.93 -16.01 14.83
N ASP A 145 -5.29 -17.27 14.58
CA ASP A 145 -6.59 -17.63 14.03
C ASP A 145 -7.63 -17.75 15.16
N PHE A 146 -8.70 -16.98 15.07
CA PHE A 146 -9.78 -17.00 16.05
C PHE A 146 -11.03 -17.49 15.36
N ILE A 147 -11.70 -18.50 15.92
CA ILE A 147 -12.92 -19.10 15.38
C ILE A 147 -14.00 -19.14 16.44
N SER A 148 -15.26 -18.97 16.04
CA SER A 148 -16.41 -19.16 16.92
C SER A 148 -17.63 -19.67 16.18
N ALA A 149 -18.51 -20.31 16.94
CA ALA A 149 -19.90 -20.52 16.62
C ALA A 149 -20.71 -19.89 17.74
N GLU A 150 -21.48 -18.85 17.47
CA GLU A 150 -22.16 -18.08 18.52
C GLU A 150 -23.68 -18.26 18.45
N ASN A 151 -24.28 -18.64 19.58
CA ASN A 151 -25.72 -18.78 19.81
C ASN A 151 -26.43 -19.62 18.75
N ARG A 152 -25.85 -20.77 18.39
CA ARG A 152 -26.36 -21.66 17.35
C ARG A 152 -27.24 -22.74 17.94
N LYS A 153 -28.34 -23.04 17.24
CA LYS A 153 -29.18 -24.20 17.55
C LYS A 153 -28.50 -25.47 17.06
N VAL A 154 -28.45 -26.47 17.92
CA VAL A 154 -27.91 -27.79 17.63
C VAL A 154 -29.03 -28.81 17.83
N GLU A 155 -29.27 -29.62 16.81
CA GLU A 155 -30.36 -30.61 16.77
C GLU A 155 -29.91 -31.95 17.36
N PHE A 156 -30.79 -32.63 18.11
CA PHE A 156 -30.44 -33.92 18.73
C PHE A 156 -30.05 -35.00 17.72
N ASN A 157 -30.83 -35.16 16.64
CA ASN A 157 -30.60 -36.21 15.63
C ASN A 157 -29.49 -35.86 14.62
N ASN A 158 -29.06 -34.60 14.57
CA ASN A 158 -28.00 -34.14 13.68
C ASN A 158 -27.19 -33.01 14.36
N PRO A 159 -26.39 -33.34 15.38
CA PRO A 159 -25.74 -32.33 16.22
C PRO A 159 -24.57 -31.68 15.49
N THR A 160 -24.88 -30.75 14.60
CA THR A 160 -23.91 -30.01 13.79
C THR A 160 -23.74 -28.59 14.33
N LEU A 161 -22.50 -28.10 14.37
CA LEU A 161 -22.18 -26.73 14.75
C LEU A 161 -21.26 -26.11 13.70
N GLU A 162 -21.69 -25.00 13.13
CA GLU A 162 -20.95 -24.28 12.09
C GLU A 162 -20.13 -23.15 12.72
N PHE A 163 -18.82 -23.20 12.52
CA PHE A 163 -17.87 -22.19 12.97
C PHE A 163 -17.55 -21.20 11.85
N THR A 164 -17.23 -19.98 12.25
CA THR A 164 -16.75 -18.90 11.39
C THR A 164 -15.47 -18.31 11.96
N HIS A 165 -14.59 -17.81 11.08
CA HIS A 165 -13.41 -17.05 11.51
C HIS A 165 -13.81 -15.66 12.02
N ARG A 166 -13.15 -15.23 13.10
CA ARG A 166 -13.28 -13.90 13.72
C ARG A 166 -12.16 -12.96 13.29
N THR A 167 -11.19 -13.47 12.55
CA THR A 167 -10.09 -12.73 11.91
C THR A 167 -10.33 -12.55 10.42
N ALA A 168 -9.66 -11.55 9.83
CA ALA A 168 -9.51 -11.41 8.39
C ALA A 168 -8.18 -12.05 7.95
N ARG A 169 -8.14 -12.69 6.78
CA ARG A 169 -6.89 -13.23 6.18
C ARG A 169 -6.46 -12.39 5.00
N VAL A 170 -5.23 -11.89 5.04
CA VAL A 170 -4.63 -11.14 3.94
C VAL A 170 -3.52 -11.97 3.32
N THR A 171 -3.63 -12.24 2.02
CA THR A 171 -2.64 -12.93 1.19
C THR A 171 -1.99 -11.93 0.24
N ILE A 172 -0.67 -11.93 0.16
CA ILE A 172 0.12 -11.10 -0.73
C ILE A 172 0.97 -12.01 -1.61
N GLU A 173 0.71 -11.99 -2.92
CA GLU A 173 1.53 -12.67 -3.92
C GLU A 173 2.47 -11.65 -4.56
N LEU A 174 3.78 -11.85 -4.44
CA LEU A 174 4.77 -11.00 -5.07
C LEU A 174 5.14 -11.49 -6.48
N LYS A 175 5.22 -10.55 -7.43
CA LYS A 175 5.74 -10.79 -8.78
C LYS A 175 6.95 -9.91 -9.07
N PRO A 176 7.99 -10.43 -9.74
CA PRO A 176 9.09 -9.58 -10.20
C PRO A 176 8.59 -8.58 -11.24
N GLY A 177 8.99 -7.32 -11.09
CA GLY A 177 8.69 -6.24 -12.01
C GLY A 177 9.92 -5.64 -12.65
N THR A 178 9.75 -4.50 -13.33
CA THR A 178 10.83 -3.82 -14.04
C THR A 178 11.97 -3.51 -13.07
N GLY A 179 13.18 -4.00 -13.39
CA GLY A 179 14.37 -3.85 -12.55
C GLY A 179 14.63 -5.01 -11.58
N PHE A 180 13.73 -5.99 -11.46
CA PHE A 180 13.93 -7.20 -10.66
C PHE A 180 13.68 -8.46 -11.51
N THR A 181 14.60 -9.42 -11.47
CA THR A 181 14.42 -10.75 -12.09
C THR A 181 13.83 -11.77 -11.13
N SER A 182 13.85 -11.47 -9.82
CA SER A 182 13.34 -12.30 -8.74
C SER A 182 12.95 -11.44 -7.54
N VAL A 183 11.99 -11.93 -6.76
CA VAL A 183 11.55 -11.35 -5.47
C VAL A 183 11.86 -12.30 -4.29
N ALA A 184 12.72 -13.29 -4.51
CA ALA A 184 13.15 -14.22 -3.48
C ALA A 184 13.88 -13.48 -2.35
N GLY A 185 13.61 -13.86 -1.11
CA GLY A 185 14.20 -13.23 0.08
C GLY A 185 13.52 -11.92 0.50
N ALA A 186 12.39 -11.54 -0.12
CA ALA A 186 11.61 -10.41 0.33
C ALA A 186 11.06 -10.63 1.76
N THR A 187 11.02 -9.56 2.55
CA THR A 187 10.24 -9.51 3.79
C THR A 187 8.99 -8.68 3.54
N VAL A 188 7.81 -9.27 3.78
CA VAL A 188 6.52 -8.61 3.57
C VAL A 188 5.86 -8.34 4.92
N ILE A 189 5.36 -7.12 5.10
CA ILE A 189 4.81 -6.64 6.36
C ILE A 189 3.54 -5.83 6.07
N LEU A 190 2.44 -6.16 6.75
CA LEU A 190 1.27 -5.28 6.77
C LEU A 190 1.51 -4.13 7.72
N VAL A 191 1.17 -2.91 7.34
CA VAL A 191 1.44 -1.69 8.13
C VAL A 191 0.23 -0.76 8.16
N SER A 192 0.28 0.24 9.05
CA SER A 192 -0.81 1.19 9.34
C SER A 192 -2.10 0.53 9.83
N LEU A 193 -1.97 -0.60 10.53
CA LEU A 193 -3.07 -1.28 11.20
C LEU A 193 -3.44 -0.56 12.50
N SER A 194 -4.66 -0.80 13.01
CA SER A 194 -5.17 -0.27 14.26
C SER A 194 -4.54 -0.96 15.48
N ALA A 195 -4.29 -0.18 16.53
CA ALA A 195 -3.85 -0.67 17.83
C ALA A 195 -5.00 -1.09 18.76
N ASP A 196 -6.25 -1.08 18.26
CA ASP A 196 -7.44 -1.40 19.04
C ASP A 196 -7.33 -2.77 19.72
N ASN A 197 -7.81 -2.85 20.96
CA ASN A 197 -7.70 -4.02 21.83
C ASN A 197 -6.25 -4.52 22.04
N GLY A 198 -5.27 -3.64 21.85
CA GLY A 198 -3.84 -3.96 21.99
C GLY A 198 -3.30 -4.83 20.85
N ASN A 199 -3.91 -4.76 19.66
CA ASN A 199 -3.38 -5.37 18.44
C ASN A 199 -2.15 -4.62 17.92
N PRO A 200 -1.29 -5.29 17.12
CA PRO A 200 -0.12 -4.65 16.53
C PRO A 200 -0.50 -3.74 15.34
N THR A 201 0.19 -2.61 15.20
CA THR A 201 0.02 -1.68 14.06
C THR A 201 0.78 -2.11 12.80
N ALA A 202 1.64 -3.13 12.93
CA ALA A 202 2.32 -3.79 11.84
C ALA A 202 2.40 -5.30 12.09
N ILE A 203 2.21 -6.12 11.06
CA ILE A 203 2.27 -7.58 11.16
C ILE A 203 3.29 -8.10 10.15
N LYS A 204 4.33 -8.76 10.65
CA LYS A 204 5.29 -9.47 9.79
C LYS A 204 4.63 -10.76 9.30
N THR A 205 4.55 -10.90 7.98
CA THR A 205 3.77 -11.97 7.35
C THR A 205 4.47 -13.33 7.38
N TYR A 206 3.67 -14.40 7.36
CA TYR A 206 4.10 -15.78 7.15
C TYR A 206 4.39 -16.03 5.66
N ASN A 207 5.54 -16.58 5.30
CA ASN A 207 5.78 -17.03 3.92
C ASN A 207 5.14 -18.42 3.74
N ALA A 208 3.99 -18.46 3.06
CA ALA A 208 3.23 -19.69 2.87
C ALA A 208 3.88 -20.61 1.84
N SER A 209 4.28 -20.06 0.69
CA SER A 209 5.09 -20.76 -0.31
C SER A 209 5.64 -19.78 -1.34
N GLY A 210 6.87 -20.01 -1.81
CA GLY A 210 7.48 -19.21 -2.88
C GLY A 210 7.41 -17.70 -2.61
N ASN A 211 6.62 -17.00 -3.42
CA ASN A 211 6.42 -15.55 -3.35
C ASN A 211 5.10 -15.14 -2.67
N THR A 212 4.42 -16.07 -2.01
CA THR A 212 3.12 -15.87 -1.37
C THR A 212 3.29 -15.74 0.14
N TYR A 213 2.75 -14.65 0.67
CA TYR A 213 2.85 -14.24 2.06
C TYR A 213 1.45 -14.07 2.66
N GLU A 214 1.28 -14.38 3.93
CA GLU A 214 -0.01 -14.36 4.59
C GLU A 214 0.03 -13.74 5.98
N ALA A 215 -1.08 -13.12 6.39
CA ALA A 215 -1.28 -12.62 7.73
C ALA A 215 -2.74 -12.72 8.14
N LEU A 216 -2.97 -12.94 9.43
CA LEU A 216 -4.28 -12.80 10.06
C LEU A 216 -4.34 -11.47 10.81
N THR A 217 -5.41 -10.71 10.59
CA THR A 217 -5.62 -9.42 11.25
C THR A 217 -6.89 -9.45 12.07
N ALA A 218 -6.92 -8.67 13.16
CA ALA A 218 -8.19 -8.29 13.77
C ALA A 218 -9.04 -7.50 12.76
N PRO A 219 -10.39 -7.59 12.82
CA PRO A 219 -11.27 -6.81 11.95
C PRO A 219 -11.07 -5.30 12.14
N GLN A 220 -10.90 -4.55 11.06
CA GLN A 220 -10.54 -3.13 11.09
C GLN A 220 -10.64 -2.46 9.73
N THR A 221 -10.49 -1.14 9.70
CA THR A 221 -10.38 -0.37 8.45
C THR A 221 -9.01 0.31 8.36
N VAL A 222 -8.26 0.01 7.29
CA VAL A 222 -7.06 0.76 6.93
C VAL A 222 -7.46 1.91 6.01
N ALA A 223 -7.14 3.14 6.40
CA ALA A 223 -7.55 4.33 5.66
C ALA A 223 -6.87 4.44 4.28
N ALA A 224 -7.60 4.98 3.31
CA ALA A 224 -7.10 5.34 1.98
C ALA A 224 -5.80 6.15 2.04
N GLY A 225 -4.87 5.85 1.12
CA GLY A 225 -3.58 6.54 0.99
C GLY A 225 -2.56 6.21 2.10
N LYS A 226 -2.90 5.41 3.11
CA LYS A 226 -1.93 4.93 4.11
C LYS A 226 -1.13 3.75 3.57
N PRO A 227 0.17 3.61 3.90
CA PRO A 227 0.91 2.40 3.59
C PRO A 227 0.17 1.19 4.17
N PHE A 228 -0.08 0.17 3.36
CA PHE A 228 -0.76 -1.05 3.78
C PHE A 228 0.14 -2.27 3.66
N ILE A 229 0.85 -2.43 2.52
CA ILE A 229 1.84 -3.50 2.34
C ILE A 229 3.21 -2.87 2.21
N ARG A 230 4.15 -3.29 3.07
CA ARG A 230 5.58 -2.97 3.00
C ARG A 230 6.34 -4.18 2.51
N VAL A 231 7.19 -3.99 1.50
CA VAL A 231 8.08 -5.02 0.96
C VAL A 231 9.51 -4.54 1.11
N GLU A 232 10.33 -5.31 1.81
CA GLU A 232 11.77 -5.10 1.93
C GLU A 232 12.47 -6.16 1.06
N LEU A 233 13.26 -5.71 0.08
CA LEU A 233 13.97 -6.60 -0.85
C LEU A 233 15.34 -6.01 -1.17
N GLY A 234 16.40 -6.73 -0.84
CA GLY A 234 17.78 -6.21 -0.94
C GLY A 234 17.97 -5.00 -0.03
N SER A 235 18.40 -3.87 -0.59
CA SER A 235 18.49 -2.58 0.11
C SER A 235 17.25 -1.69 -0.06
N GLY A 236 16.24 -2.14 -0.81
CA GLY A 236 15.04 -1.37 -1.11
C GLY A 236 13.90 -1.64 -0.14
N THR A 237 13.17 -0.58 0.24
CA THR A 237 11.92 -0.66 0.99
C THR A 237 10.81 -0.01 0.18
N PHE A 238 9.78 -0.78 -0.15
CA PHE A 238 8.71 -0.37 -1.04
C PHE A 238 7.36 -0.46 -0.32
N TYR A 239 6.42 0.40 -0.68
CA TYR A 239 5.11 0.49 -0.02
C TYR A 239 3.98 0.52 -1.04
N PHE A 240 2.96 -0.28 -0.81
CA PHE A 240 1.67 -0.21 -1.48
C PHE A 240 0.70 0.58 -0.60
N ARG A 241 -0.03 1.51 -1.22
CA ARG A 241 -1.04 2.36 -0.57
C ARG A 241 -2.37 2.16 -1.30
N PRO A 242 -3.44 1.71 -0.63
CA PRO A 242 -4.72 1.52 -1.28
C PRO A 242 -5.38 2.88 -1.56
N GLN A 243 -6.08 2.99 -2.70
CA GLN A 243 -6.82 4.22 -3.06
C GLN A 243 -8.08 4.43 -2.22
N ASN A 244 -8.74 3.32 -1.88
CA ASN A 244 -9.92 3.31 -1.02
C ASN A 244 -9.55 2.79 0.37
N ASN A 245 -10.45 2.99 1.32
CA ASN A 245 -10.34 2.32 2.62
C ASN A 245 -10.34 0.79 2.40
N VAL A 246 -9.42 0.09 3.05
CA VAL A 246 -9.42 -1.37 3.10
C VAL A 246 -10.15 -1.79 4.36
N VAL A 247 -11.38 -2.27 4.20
CA VAL A 247 -12.20 -2.81 5.30
C VAL A 247 -11.91 -4.30 5.42
N LEU A 248 -11.17 -4.68 6.46
CA LEU A 248 -10.82 -6.06 6.80
C LEU A 248 -11.88 -6.60 7.76
N GLU A 249 -12.79 -7.42 7.26
CA GLU A 249 -13.90 -7.98 8.03
C GLU A 249 -13.57 -9.38 8.54
N ALA A 250 -14.15 -9.73 9.68
CA ALA A 250 -14.07 -11.09 10.22
C ALA A 250 -14.62 -12.10 9.20
N GLY A 251 -13.91 -13.21 9.01
CA GLY A 251 -14.39 -14.26 8.13
C GLY A 251 -14.23 -13.98 6.65
N ASN A 252 -13.41 -12.98 6.27
CA ASN A 252 -13.14 -12.64 4.88
C ASN A 252 -11.65 -12.81 4.51
N ARG A 253 -11.40 -13.05 3.23
CA ARG A 253 -10.07 -13.22 2.64
C ARG A 253 -9.79 -12.12 1.62
N TYR A 254 -8.56 -11.63 1.65
CA TYR A 254 -8.10 -10.53 0.81
C TYR A 254 -6.82 -10.96 0.11
N LYS A 255 -6.84 -11.15 -1.20
CA LYS A 255 -5.66 -11.47 -1.99
C LYS A 255 -5.18 -10.25 -2.76
N TYR A 256 -3.92 -9.87 -2.55
CA TYR A 256 -3.21 -8.83 -3.28
C TYR A 256 -2.10 -9.45 -4.11
N THR A 257 -2.12 -9.26 -5.42
CA THR A 257 -0.99 -9.60 -6.30
C THR A 257 -0.21 -8.33 -6.56
N VAL A 258 1.02 -8.24 -6.04
CA VAL A 258 1.84 -7.03 -6.05
C VAL A 258 3.11 -7.29 -6.84
N LYS A 259 3.35 -6.47 -7.86
CA LYS A 259 4.57 -6.50 -8.65
C LYS A 259 5.60 -5.53 -8.08
N VAL A 260 6.82 -6.03 -7.86
CA VAL A 260 7.93 -5.29 -7.24
C VAL A 260 8.82 -4.74 -8.36
N ASN A 261 8.80 -3.42 -8.57
CA ASN A 261 9.64 -2.72 -9.55
C ASN A 261 10.71 -1.92 -8.81
N ALA A 262 11.83 -1.60 -9.47
CA ALA A 262 12.86 -0.72 -8.91
C ALA A 262 12.31 0.68 -8.54
N THR A 263 11.21 1.09 -9.17
CA THR A 263 10.51 2.36 -8.95
C THR A 263 9.42 2.30 -7.86
N GLY A 264 9.00 1.12 -7.40
CA GLY A 264 7.89 0.99 -6.46
C GLY A 264 7.08 -0.32 -6.58
N LEU A 265 6.03 -0.43 -5.76
CA LEU A 265 5.06 -1.54 -5.84
C LEU A 265 3.89 -1.14 -6.73
N THR A 266 3.52 -2.03 -7.66
CA THR A 266 2.31 -1.89 -8.49
C THR A 266 1.35 -3.04 -8.21
N LEU A 267 0.06 -2.78 -8.05
CA LEU A 267 -0.94 -3.84 -7.88
C LEU A 267 -1.27 -4.44 -9.25
N GLU A 268 -1.10 -5.75 -9.40
CA GLU A 268 -1.48 -6.48 -10.61
C GLU A 268 -2.90 -7.08 -10.47
N GLY A 269 -3.38 -7.28 -9.24
CA GLY A 269 -4.75 -7.72 -8.99
C GLY A 269 -5.11 -7.72 -7.52
N CYS A 270 -6.40 -7.51 -7.23
CA CYS A 270 -7.01 -7.69 -5.91
C CYS A 270 -8.18 -8.65 -6.04
N THR A 271 -8.37 -9.54 -5.08
CA THR A 271 -9.56 -10.39 -4.97
C THR A 271 -9.99 -10.41 -3.51
N ILE A 272 -11.19 -9.90 -3.24
CA ILE A 272 -11.86 -10.04 -1.95
C ILE A 272 -12.80 -11.23 -2.08
N GLY A 273 -13.06 -11.95 -1.00
CA GLY A 273 -14.08 -12.99 -0.98
C GLY A 273 -14.41 -13.37 0.44
N ASP A 274 -15.60 -13.92 0.63
CA ASP A 274 -15.95 -14.58 1.87
C ASP A 274 -14.95 -15.72 2.09
N TRP A 275 -14.64 -16.04 3.34
CA TRP A 275 -13.85 -17.23 3.65
C TRP A 275 -14.56 -18.52 3.18
N ALA A 276 -15.83 -18.42 2.77
CA ALA A 276 -16.64 -19.47 2.17
C ALA A 276 -16.87 -19.35 0.64
N ASP A 277 -16.70 -18.18 -0.01
CA ASP A 277 -16.95 -18.01 -1.45
C ASP A 277 -16.17 -16.83 -2.07
N GLY A 278 -15.49 -17.10 -3.19
CA GLY A 278 -14.67 -16.14 -3.93
C GLY A 278 -15.48 -15.12 -4.75
N GLY A 279 -15.85 -14.01 -4.13
CA GLY A 279 -16.48 -12.86 -4.78
C GLY A 279 -15.54 -11.69 -4.98
N GLY A 280 -14.67 -11.75 -5.99
CA GLY A 280 -13.69 -10.71 -6.28
C GLY A 280 -14.30 -9.39 -6.73
N GLU A 281 -13.98 -8.29 -6.04
CA GLU A 281 -14.04 -6.95 -6.62
C GLU A 281 -12.68 -6.58 -7.24
N SER A 282 -12.73 -6.12 -8.49
CA SER A 282 -11.62 -5.54 -9.23
C SER A 282 -11.50 -4.05 -8.96
N GLY A 283 -10.31 -3.59 -8.60
CA GLY A 283 -9.91 -2.19 -8.66
C GLY A 283 -8.48 -2.11 -9.16
N GLU A 284 -8.24 -1.33 -10.22
CA GLU A 284 -6.88 -1.02 -10.66
C GLU A 284 -6.24 -0.11 -9.61
N ALA A 285 -5.10 -0.49 -9.05
CA ALA A 285 -4.32 0.49 -8.30
C ALA A 285 -3.59 1.36 -9.32
N GLU A 286 -3.98 2.63 -9.41
CA GLU A 286 -3.21 3.57 -10.20
C GLU A 286 -1.86 3.78 -9.51
N ASP A 287 -0.80 3.63 -10.31
CA ASP A 287 0.53 4.07 -9.96
C ASP A 287 0.49 5.57 -9.63
N LEU A 288 0.63 5.88 -8.34
CA LEU A 288 0.65 7.26 -7.85
C LEU A 288 1.76 8.09 -8.48
N GLY A 289 2.81 7.46 -9.02
CA GLY A 289 3.90 8.14 -9.70
C GLY A 289 5.00 8.68 -8.83
N TYR A 290 5.01 8.34 -7.54
CA TYR A 290 6.04 8.80 -6.62
C TYR A 290 6.25 7.87 -5.43
N SER A 291 7.41 8.03 -4.77
CA SER A 291 7.71 7.49 -3.44
C SER A 291 8.21 8.60 -2.52
N ILE A 292 7.92 8.49 -1.22
CA ILE A 292 8.42 9.43 -0.20
C ILE A 292 9.57 8.75 0.57
N GLN A 293 10.69 9.46 0.67
CA GLN A 293 11.89 9.04 1.40
C GLN A 293 11.76 9.30 2.91
N ASN A 294 12.67 8.75 3.73
CA ASN A 294 12.61 8.88 5.20
C ASN A 294 12.66 10.34 5.70
N ASP A 295 13.27 11.23 4.92
CA ASP A 295 13.36 12.67 5.21
C ASP A 295 12.16 13.48 4.70
N GLY A 296 11.14 12.82 4.13
CA GLY A 296 9.96 13.46 3.54
C GLY A 296 10.13 13.86 2.07
N SER A 297 11.30 13.64 1.46
CA SER A 297 11.56 14.00 0.06
C SER A 297 10.79 13.12 -0.92
N TYR A 298 10.33 13.71 -2.03
CA TYR A 298 9.61 13.01 -3.09
C TYR A 298 10.58 12.50 -4.17
N THR A 299 10.39 11.26 -4.59
CA THR A 299 10.97 10.69 -5.82
C THR A 299 9.84 10.46 -6.80
N VAL A 300 9.84 11.14 -7.94
CA VAL A 300 8.72 11.23 -8.88
C VAL A 300 9.09 10.59 -10.22
N TYR A 301 8.17 9.85 -10.83
CA TYR A 301 8.37 9.17 -12.11
C TYR A 301 7.14 9.18 -13.04
N ASN A 302 6.03 9.83 -12.66
CA ASN A 302 4.95 10.13 -13.60
C ASN A 302 4.27 11.48 -13.27
N ALA A 303 3.31 11.89 -14.11
CA ALA A 303 2.59 13.15 -14.00
C ALA A 303 1.83 13.31 -12.69
N ASP A 304 1.10 12.28 -12.26
CA ASP A 304 0.29 12.32 -11.06
C ASP A 304 1.15 12.44 -9.81
N GLY A 305 2.34 11.82 -9.82
CA GLY A 305 3.30 11.96 -8.73
C GLY A 305 3.92 13.36 -8.65
N LEU A 306 4.14 14.00 -9.79
CA LEU A 306 4.61 15.38 -9.82
C LEU A 306 3.53 16.33 -9.28
N LEU A 307 2.27 16.12 -9.64
CA LEU A 307 1.13 16.89 -9.11
C LEU A 307 0.92 16.64 -7.61
N ALA A 308 1.16 15.42 -7.13
CA ALA A 308 1.09 15.10 -5.71
C ALA A 308 2.18 15.84 -4.92
N TRP A 309 3.42 15.86 -5.43
CA TRP A 309 4.48 16.70 -4.84
C TRP A 309 4.12 18.17 -4.91
N ASN A 310 3.62 18.68 -6.04
CA ASN A 310 3.20 20.08 -6.20
C ASN A 310 2.21 20.46 -5.09
N LYS A 311 1.16 19.66 -4.87
CA LYS A 311 0.18 19.86 -3.80
C LYS A 311 0.78 19.82 -2.39
N ALA A 312 1.79 19.00 -2.16
CA ALA A 312 2.50 18.95 -0.88
C ALA A 312 3.37 20.20 -0.68
N ALA A 313 4.07 20.64 -1.71
CA ALA A 313 4.91 21.84 -1.71
C ALA A 313 4.11 23.13 -1.46
N GLN A 314 2.82 23.16 -1.81
CA GLN A 314 1.91 24.26 -1.44
C GLN A 314 1.72 24.40 0.09
N LYS A 315 1.90 23.31 0.85
CA LYS A 315 1.74 23.31 2.31
C LYS A 315 3.07 23.47 3.04
N ASP A 316 4.13 22.95 2.44
CA ASP A 316 5.49 23.03 2.95
C ASP A 316 6.46 23.22 1.78
N GLU A 317 6.87 24.47 1.60
CA GLU A 317 7.75 24.93 0.53
C GLU A 317 9.20 24.42 0.67
N SER A 318 9.52 23.64 1.71
CA SER A 318 10.84 23.02 1.91
C SER A 318 10.95 21.59 1.37
N ILE A 319 9.83 20.96 0.97
CA ILE A 319 9.81 19.56 0.52
C ILE A 319 10.56 19.39 -0.80
N ASN A 320 11.61 18.56 -0.78
CA ASN A 320 12.40 18.25 -1.96
C ASN A 320 11.65 17.35 -2.95
N CYS A 321 11.97 17.50 -4.24
CA CYS A 321 11.53 16.62 -5.32
C CYS A 321 12.70 16.19 -6.18
N THR A 322 12.73 14.91 -6.53
CA THR A 322 13.70 14.32 -7.44
C THR A 322 12.96 13.53 -8.52
N LEU A 323 13.15 13.90 -9.79
CA LEU A 323 12.59 13.14 -10.92
C LEU A 323 13.45 11.90 -11.20
N THR A 324 12.81 10.82 -11.64
CA THR A 324 13.45 9.54 -12.03
C THR A 324 12.97 9.01 -13.37
N ALA A 325 12.08 9.74 -14.02
CA ALA A 325 11.62 9.52 -15.38
C ALA A 325 11.22 10.86 -16.01
N ASP A 326 11.11 10.87 -17.33
CA ASP A 326 10.51 11.99 -18.06
C ASP A 326 9.01 12.08 -17.74
N ILE A 327 8.49 13.30 -17.59
CA ILE A 327 7.13 13.57 -17.11
C ILE A 327 6.34 14.33 -18.18
N ASP A 328 5.20 13.79 -18.59
CA ASP A 328 4.28 14.47 -19.50
C ASP A 328 3.10 15.08 -18.74
N LEU A 329 2.99 16.41 -18.75
CA LEU A 329 1.89 17.16 -18.11
C LEU A 329 0.77 17.53 -19.09
N THR A 330 0.73 16.93 -20.28
CA THR A 330 -0.32 17.23 -21.27
C THR A 330 -1.72 17.04 -20.67
N GLY A 331 -2.52 18.12 -20.72
CA GLY A 331 -3.89 18.12 -20.19
C GLY A 331 -3.99 18.12 -18.65
N LYS A 332 -2.89 18.36 -17.93
CA LYS A 332 -2.86 18.46 -16.48
C LYS A 332 -2.78 19.93 -16.03
N ASP A 333 -3.47 20.25 -14.95
CA ASP A 333 -3.41 21.59 -14.36
C ASP A 333 -2.18 21.73 -13.45
N TRP A 334 -1.43 22.81 -13.64
CA TRP A 334 -0.29 23.16 -12.77
C TRP A 334 -0.66 24.33 -11.85
N THR A 335 -0.36 24.20 -10.57
CA THR A 335 -0.42 25.31 -9.61
C THR A 335 0.99 25.82 -9.35
N GLN A 336 1.24 27.11 -9.58
CA GLN A 336 2.54 27.73 -9.31
C GLN A 336 2.99 27.48 -7.86
N ILE A 337 4.26 27.14 -7.66
CA ILE A 337 4.86 26.84 -6.35
C ILE A 337 5.66 28.04 -5.85
N GLY A 338 5.71 28.29 -4.55
CA GLY A 338 6.56 29.33 -3.98
C GLY A 338 5.88 30.68 -3.99
N THR A 339 4.93 30.86 -3.07
CA THR A 339 4.45 32.20 -2.67
C THR A 339 5.30 32.67 -1.49
N TRP A 340 5.17 33.91 -1.02
CA TRP A 340 5.99 34.36 0.12
C TRP A 340 5.87 33.38 1.31
N PRO A 341 6.98 32.81 1.84
CA PRO A 341 8.39 33.22 1.70
C PRO A 341 9.22 32.57 0.57
N GLY A 342 8.66 31.64 -0.20
CA GLY A 342 9.22 31.08 -1.42
C GLY A 342 9.70 29.63 -1.26
N TYR A 343 9.76 28.90 -2.38
CA TYR A 343 10.25 27.53 -2.42
C TYR A 343 11.70 27.46 -1.94
N SER A 344 11.93 26.69 -0.87
CA SER A 344 13.23 26.57 -0.18
C SER A 344 13.81 25.16 -0.26
N GLY A 345 13.07 24.20 -0.83
CA GLY A 345 13.55 22.85 -1.11
C GLY A 345 14.44 22.76 -2.34
N VAL A 346 14.85 21.53 -2.66
CA VAL A 346 15.59 21.18 -3.87
C VAL A 346 14.64 20.49 -4.85
N PHE A 347 14.48 21.07 -6.05
CA PHE A 347 13.86 20.41 -7.19
C PHE A 347 14.97 19.93 -8.14
N ASN A 348 15.16 18.62 -8.23
CA ASN A 348 16.21 18.00 -9.03
C ASN A 348 15.61 17.17 -10.17
N GLY A 349 15.73 17.64 -11.41
CA GLY A 349 15.25 16.91 -12.58
C GLY A 349 16.09 15.69 -12.94
N GLN A 350 17.31 15.56 -12.42
CA GLN A 350 18.25 14.48 -12.78
C GLN A 350 18.47 14.29 -14.29
N GLY A 351 18.32 15.35 -15.08
CA GLY A 351 18.41 15.28 -16.55
C GLY A 351 17.14 14.74 -17.20
N HIS A 352 16.05 14.51 -16.46
CA HIS A 352 14.76 14.17 -17.04
C HIS A 352 14.04 15.40 -17.61
N ARG A 353 13.11 15.11 -18.51
CA ARG A 353 12.32 16.09 -19.26
C ARG A 353 10.95 16.28 -18.62
N ILE A 354 10.42 17.50 -18.69
CA ILE A 354 8.99 17.77 -18.50
C ILE A 354 8.42 18.33 -19.80
N THR A 355 7.39 17.67 -20.34
CA THR A 355 6.66 18.07 -21.54
C THR A 355 5.21 18.45 -21.21
N GLY A 356 4.47 18.97 -22.20
CA GLY A 356 3.02 19.15 -22.08
C GLY A 356 2.59 20.40 -21.30
N LEU A 357 3.54 21.26 -20.89
CA LEU A 357 3.28 22.55 -20.26
C LEU A 357 2.69 23.54 -21.29
N ASN A 358 1.38 23.46 -21.50
CA ASN A 358 0.64 24.29 -22.46
C ASN A 358 -0.59 24.91 -21.80
N PHE A 359 -0.45 26.12 -21.26
CA PHE A 359 -1.55 26.78 -20.56
C PHE A 359 -1.47 28.31 -20.62
N SER A 360 -2.63 28.93 -20.38
CA SER A 360 -2.82 30.37 -20.30
C SER A 360 -3.32 30.73 -18.91
N ALA A 361 -2.57 31.52 -18.16
CA ALA A 361 -2.90 31.83 -16.77
C ALA A 361 -2.39 33.23 -16.36
N ALA A 362 -2.80 33.67 -15.16
CA ALA A 362 -2.31 34.92 -14.57
C ALA A 362 -0.81 34.84 -14.21
N THR A 363 -0.33 33.64 -13.92
CA THR A 363 1.07 33.30 -13.75
C THR A 363 1.35 32.00 -14.52
N THR A 364 2.49 31.92 -15.20
CA THR A 364 2.82 30.78 -16.09
C THR A 364 4.05 30.00 -15.67
N GLU A 365 4.72 30.46 -14.62
CA GLU A 365 5.97 29.91 -14.14
C GLU A 365 5.71 28.66 -13.30
N LEU A 366 6.63 27.69 -13.36
CA LEU A 366 6.57 26.54 -12.46
C LEU A 366 6.68 26.99 -10.99
N PHE A 367 7.55 27.97 -10.75
CA PHE A 367 7.81 28.57 -9.45
C PHE A 367 7.56 30.08 -9.48
N GLY A 368 6.88 30.64 -8.48
CA GLY A 368 6.76 32.09 -8.29
C GLY A 368 8.04 32.65 -7.70
N LEU A 369 8.31 32.31 -6.45
CA LEU A 369 9.46 32.79 -5.69
C LEU A 369 10.37 31.62 -5.31
N LEU A 370 11.60 31.62 -5.79
CA LEU A 370 12.66 30.74 -5.28
C LEU A 370 13.36 31.45 -4.11
N ASN A 371 13.30 30.84 -2.92
CA ASN A 371 13.94 31.34 -1.71
C ASN A 371 15.47 31.24 -1.80
N LEU A 372 16.19 31.96 -0.93
CA LEU A 372 17.66 31.94 -0.86
C LEU A 372 18.25 30.53 -0.65
N ARG A 373 17.49 29.63 -0.03
CA ARG A 373 17.86 28.21 0.16
C ARG A 373 17.40 27.30 -0.97
N GLY A 374 16.48 27.77 -1.81
CA GLY A 374 15.88 26.99 -2.87
C GLY A 374 16.86 26.71 -4.01
N VAL A 375 16.80 25.48 -4.52
CA VAL A 375 17.63 25.03 -5.64
C VAL A 375 16.77 24.33 -6.67
N ILE A 376 16.80 24.83 -7.90
CA ILE A 376 16.24 24.13 -9.07
C ILE A 376 17.41 23.70 -9.93
N LYS A 377 17.58 22.39 -10.14
CA LYS A 377 18.71 21.87 -10.90
C LYS A 377 18.38 20.71 -11.81
N ASN A 378 19.20 20.56 -12.85
CA ASN A 378 19.18 19.43 -13.77
C ASN A 378 17.80 19.20 -14.43
N LEU A 379 17.07 20.27 -14.75
CA LEU A 379 15.69 20.23 -15.23
C LEU A 379 15.60 20.66 -16.69
N GLN A 380 14.90 19.88 -17.52
CA GLN A 380 14.70 20.21 -18.94
C GLN A 380 13.21 20.37 -19.24
N LEU A 381 12.75 21.58 -19.51
CA LEU A 381 11.37 21.84 -19.97
C LEU A 381 11.35 21.84 -21.50
N ILE A 382 10.52 20.97 -22.07
CA ILE A 382 10.50 20.71 -23.51
C ILE A 382 9.20 21.21 -24.13
N ASP A 383 9.31 21.96 -25.22
CA ASP A 383 8.21 22.47 -26.04
C ASP A 383 7.08 23.13 -25.23
N VAL A 384 7.44 24.01 -24.30
CA VAL A 384 6.45 24.76 -23.52
C VAL A 384 5.65 25.69 -24.43
N ASN A 385 4.37 25.90 -24.13
CA ASN A 385 3.54 26.90 -24.78
C ASN A 385 2.81 27.72 -23.71
N LEU A 386 3.48 28.75 -23.20
CA LEU A 386 3.05 29.51 -22.04
C LEU A 386 2.47 30.85 -22.46
N TYR A 387 1.25 31.15 -22.01
CA TYR A 387 0.61 32.45 -22.24
C TYR A 387 0.24 33.18 -20.95
N GLY A 388 1.00 34.20 -20.57
CA GLY A 388 0.69 35.04 -19.41
C GLY A 388 -0.38 36.08 -19.75
N ASN A 389 -1.56 35.96 -19.12
CA ASN A 389 -2.67 36.89 -19.35
C ASN A 389 -2.63 38.14 -18.44
N ASN A 390 -1.63 38.22 -17.57
CA ASN A 390 -1.28 39.37 -16.75
C ASN A 390 0.23 39.29 -16.42
N GLY A 391 0.89 40.43 -16.20
CA GLY A 391 2.29 40.42 -15.73
C GLY A 391 3.33 39.93 -16.74
N SER A 392 4.38 39.31 -16.22
CA SER A 392 5.48 38.63 -16.91
C SER A 392 5.12 37.16 -17.21
N ALA A 393 5.88 36.53 -18.12
CA ALA A 393 5.92 35.07 -18.24
C ALA A 393 7.38 34.58 -18.29
N ALA A 394 7.73 33.66 -17.41
CA ALA A 394 9.00 32.95 -17.42
C ALA A 394 8.82 31.43 -17.58
N GLY A 395 9.83 30.76 -18.14
CA GLY A 395 9.80 29.31 -18.29
C GLY A 395 9.91 28.54 -16.97
N ILE A 396 10.76 28.98 -16.03
CA ILE A 396 11.03 28.25 -14.78
C ILE A 396 10.52 29.01 -13.56
N VAL A 397 10.97 30.26 -13.34
CA VAL A 397 10.68 31.00 -12.11
C VAL A 397 10.38 32.47 -12.36
N ASP A 398 9.46 33.07 -11.60
CA ASP A 398 9.23 34.53 -11.70
C ASP A 398 10.38 35.29 -11.02
N GLN A 399 10.59 35.07 -9.71
CA GLN A 399 11.67 35.69 -8.95
C GLN A 399 12.64 34.67 -8.35
N ASN A 400 13.90 34.69 -8.80
CA ASN A 400 14.97 33.86 -8.29
C ASN A 400 15.78 34.57 -7.18
N ASN A 401 15.76 34.09 -5.94
CA ASN A 401 16.74 34.46 -4.91
C ASN A 401 17.73 33.33 -4.57
N GLY A 402 17.51 32.14 -5.12
CA GLY A 402 18.28 30.93 -4.84
C GLY A 402 19.24 30.57 -5.97
N GLN A 403 19.22 29.30 -6.37
CA GLN A 403 20.12 28.76 -7.39
C GLN A 403 19.35 28.03 -8.49
N ILE A 404 19.60 28.39 -9.75
CA ILE A 404 19.14 27.66 -10.93
C ILE A 404 20.38 27.12 -11.66
N ILE A 405 20.50 25.80 -11.78
CA ILE A 405 21.74 25.15 -12.23
C ILE A 405 21.43 24.06 -13.26
N ALA A 406 22.08 24.09 -14.42
CA ALA A 406 21.91 23.06 -15.46
C ALA A 406 20.43 22.86 -15.87
N CYS A 407 19.71 23.95 -16.09
CA CYS A 407 18.31 23.90 -16.53
C CYS A 407 18.14 24.38 -17.96
N SER A 408 17.14 23.86 -18.67
CA SER A 408 16.80 24.31 -20.01
C SER A 408 15.31 24.47 -20.25
N VAL A 409 14.98 25.35 -21.19
CA VAL A 409 13.61 25.57 -21.65
C VAL A 409 13.59 25.68 -23.17
N THR A 410 12.69 24.95 -23.81
CA THR A 410 12.37 25.11 -25.23
C THR A 410 10.91 25.44 -25.45
N GLY A 411 10.58 26.13 -26.54
CA GLY A 411 9.20 26.36 -26.97
C GLY A 411 8.81 27.83 -27.13
N LYS A 412 7.54 28.14 -26.87
CA LYS A 412 6.94 29.47 -27.05
C LYS A 412 6.46 30.05 -25.72
N ILE A 413 6.91 31.26 -25.40
CA ILE A 413 6.48 31.99 -24.20
C ILE A 413 5.95 33.36 -24.63
N SER A 414 4.77 33.73 -24.17
CA SER A 414 4.05 34.92 -24.61
C SER A 414 3.25 35.55 -23.47
N ALA A 415 3.61 36.74 -23.00
CA ALA A 415 2.83 37.54 -22.06
C ALA A 415 3.02 39.00 -22.42
N TYR A 416 1.95 39.82 -22.41
CA TYR A 416 1.86 41.27 -22.76
C TYR A 416 3.17 42.08 -22.99
N GLY A 417 4.05 41.60 -23.87
CA GLY A 417 5.39 42.11 -24.06
C GLY A 417 6.47 41.75 -23.01
N ARG A 418 6.22 41.00 -21.94
CA ARG A 418 7.18 40.74 -20.86
C ARG A 418 7.48 39.26 -20.75
N THR A 419 8.47 38.75 -21.49
CA THR A 419 8.73 37.30 -21.56
C THR A 419 10.20 36.94 -21.40
N CYS A 420 10.44 35.76 -20.82
CA CYS A 420 11.79 35.28 -20.58
C CYS A 420 11.86 33.74 -20.59
N GLY A 421 13.01 33.20 -20.97
CA GLY A 421 13.19 31.75 -21.09
C GLY A 421 13.38 31.06 -19.75
N ILE A 422 14.13 31.66 -18.81
CA ILE A 422 14.43 31.04 -17.51
C ILE A 422 13.74 31.77 -16.35
N ALA A 423 14.01 33.06 -16.16
CA ALA A 423 13.51 33.83 -15.01
C ALA A 423 13.07 35.27 -15.33
N ASP A 424 12.06 35.83 -14.66
CA ASP A 424 11.75 37.27 -14.82
C ASP A 424 12.77 38.13 -14.08
N LEU A 425 12.98 37.85 -12.79
CA LEU A 425 13.90 38.57 -11.91
C LEU A 425 14.98 37.63 -11.36
N ASN A 426 16.24 38.03 -11.46
CA ASN A 426 17.36 37.30 -10.86
C ASN A 426 18.06 38.09 -9.75
N TYR A 427 17.82 37.72 -8.50
CA TYR A 427 18.56 38.15 -7.30
C TYR A 427 19.56 37.10 -6.79
N GLY A 428 19.45 35.86 -7.26
CA GLY A 428 20.31 34.73 -6.90
C GLY A 428 21.37 34.43 -7.96
N SER A 429 21.48 33.17 -8.35
CA SER A 429 22.38 32.71 -9.42
C SER A 429 21.67 31.88 -10.48
N ILE A 430 22.07 32.07 -11.74
CA ILE A 430 21.68 31.24 -12.88
C ILE A 430 22.97 30.74 -13.54
N THR A 431 23.19 29.43 -13.51
CA THR A 431 24.45 28.82 -13.95
C THR A 431 24.20 27.71 -14.97
N ALA A 432 24.93 27.74 -16.08
CA ALA A 432 24.92 26.68 -17.10
C ALA A 432 23.51 26.32 -17.61
N CYS A 433 22.67 27.34 -17.80
CA CYS A 433 21.30 27.19 -18.29
C CYS A 433 21.17 27.66 -19.74
N TRP A 434 20.17 27.14 -20.46
CA TRP A 434 19.92 27.59 -21.83
C TRP A 434 18.44 27.65 -22.23
N PHE A 435 18.15 28.49 -23.22
CA PHE A 435 16.82 28.63 -23.81
C PHE A 435 16.87 28.51 -25.34
N ASP A 436 15.91 27.86 -25.97
CA ASP A 436 15.71 27.95 -27.43
C ASP A 436 14.22 28.04 -27.76
N GLY A 437 13.80 29.09 -28.44
CA GLY A 437 12.37 29.27 -28.65
C GLY A 437 11.93 30.63 -29.16
N THR A 438 10.63 30.88 -29.04
CA THR A 438 9.99 32.14 -29.43
C THR A 438 9.47 32.89 -28.22
N LEU A 439 9.97 34.12 -28.03
CA LEU A 439 9.48 35.08 -27.04
C LEU A 439 8.63 36.16 -27.72
N LYS A 440 7.62 36.70 -27.04
CA LYS A 440 6.85 37.83 -27.56
C LYS A 440 7.62 39.13 -27.31
N ASP A 441 7.91 39.88 -28.36
CA ASP A 441 8.83 41.02 -28.29
C ASP A 441 8.19 42.30 -27.72
N TYR A 442 8.79 42.83 -26.63
CA TYR A 442 8.70 44.23 -26.17
C TYR A 442 9.75 44.50 -25.06
N GLU A 443 9.72 43.72 -23.99
CA GLU A 443 10.61 43.75 -22.82
C GLU A 443 11.06 42.33 -22.45
N SER A 444 11.74 41.67 -23.40
CA SER A 444 12.06 40.25 -23.31
C SER A 444 13.57 40.03 -23.17
N GLY A 445 13.94 39.07 -22.33
CA GLY A 445 15.32 38.61 -22.19
C GLY A 445 15.36 37.08 -22.22
N ALA A 446 16.20 36.52 -23.09
CA ALA A 446 16.18 35.09 -23.38
C ALA A 446 16.46 34.22 -22.15
N ILE A 447 17.36 34.68 -21.27
CA ILE A 447 17.65 34.04 -19.98
C ILE A 447 16.85 34.73 -18.88
N VAL A 448 17.00 36.04 -18.74
CA VAL A 448 16.36 36.81 -17.67
C VAL A 448 15.83 38.15 -18.16
N ARG A 449 14.74 38.66 -17.59
CA ARG A 449 14.35 40.05 -17.90
C ARG A 449 15.19 41.05 -17.10
N PHE A 450 15.13 41.02 -15.77
CA PHE A 450 15.94 41.90 -14.91
C PHE A 450 16.96 41.12 -14.09
N ASN A 451 18.22 41.41 -14.34
CA ASN A 451 19.32 40.82 -13.59
C ASN A 451 19.82 41.78 -12.50
N TYR A 452 19.88 41.30 -11.25
CA TYR A 452 20.48 42.01 -10.12
C TYR A 452 21.73 41.31 -9.59
N ASN A 453 22.01 40.08 -10.03
CA ASN A 453 23.10 39.26 -9.50
C ASN A 453 23.77 38.44 -10.61
N THR A 454 24.12 37.18 -10.38
CA THR A 454 25.11 36.46 -11.21
C THR A 454 24.44 35.56 -12.23
N ILE A 455 24.82 35.71 -13.50
CA ILE A 455 24.56 34.77 -14.58
C ILE A 455 25.91 34.24 -15.07
N THR A 456 26.05 32.92 -15.11
CA THR A 456 27.31 32.25 -15.48
C THR A 456 27.07 31.23 -16.58
N SER A 457 27.80 31.38 -17.68
CA SER A 457 27.84 30.48 -18.84
C SER A 457 26.45 30.03 -19.30
N CYS A 458 25.56 30.99 -19.56
CA CYS A 458 24.23 30.72 -20.10
C CYS A 458 24.15 30.98 -21.61
N TYR A 459 23.27 30.29 -22.30
CA TYR A 459 23.21 30.37 -23.77
C TYR A 459 21.78 30.41 -24.26
N TRP A 460 21.53 31.05 -25.41
CA TRP A 460 20.19 30.99 -25.98
C TRP A 460 20.18 30.96 -27.50
N GLY A 461 19.23 30.23 -28.08
CA GLY A 461 18.83 30.38 -29.48
C GLY A 461 17.47 31.08 -29.59
N GLY A 462 16.91 31.08 -30.79
CA GLY A 462 15.59 31.69 -31.05
C GLY A 462 15.60 33.19 -31.41
N ASN A 463 14.42 33.81 -31.32
CA ASN A 463 14.18 35.17 -31.84
C ASN A 463 14.75 36.30 -30.95
N ALA A 464 14.92 36.05 -29.66
CA ALA A 464 15.37 37.06 -28.70
C ALA A 464 16.76 37.62 -29.05
N GLU A 465 16.90 38.95 -29.08
CA GLU A 465 18.16 39.62 -29.42
C GLU A 465 19.15 39.69 -28.25
N ARG A 466 18.68 39.58 -27.00
CA ARG A 466 19.48 39.75 -25.79
C ARG A 466 19.19 38.64 -24.77
N GLY A 467 20.21 38.26 -24.00
CA GLY A 467 20.11 37.28 -22.93
C GLY A 467 19.41 37.85 -21.70
N GLU A 468 19.74 39.09 -21.37
CA GLU A 468 19.12 39.92 -20.34
C GLU A 468 18.46 41.16 -20.95
N PHE A 469 17.26 41.53 -20.48
CA PHE A 469 16.63 42.77 -20.95
C PHE A 469 17.23 44.00 -20.28
N ARG A 470 17.44 43.97 -18.95
CA ARG A 470 18.22 44.98 -18.21
C ARG A 470 19.07 44.35 -17.11
N ASN A 471 20.27 44.87 -16.93
CA ASN A 471 21.17 44.53 -15.84
C ASN A 471 21.30 45.69 -14.85
N PHE A 472 21.06 45.42 -13.56
CA PHE A 472 21.06 46.38 -12.45
C PHE A 472 22.25 46.15 -11.51
N GLY A 473 23.45 45.94 -12.08
CA GLY A 473 24.69 45.78 -11.32
C GLY A 473 25.11 44.33 -11.07
N GLY A 474 24.41 43.36 -11.65
CA GLY A 474 24.83 41.97 -11.65
C GLY A 474 25.91 41.66 -12.70
N THR A 475 26.42 40.44 -12.69
CA THR A 475 27.31 39.93 -13.75
C THR A 475 26.51 39.13 -14.76
N VAL A 476 26.85 39.29 -16.04
CA VAL A 476 26.18 38.59 -17.13
C VAL A 476 27.22 37.92 -18.02
N ASP A 477 27.31 36.60 -17.90
CA ASP A 477 27.96 35.73 -18.88
C ASP A 477 26.87 34.91 -19.58
N ALA A 478 26.31 35.50 -20.63
CA ALA A 478 25.30 34.88 -21.47
C ALA A 478 25.59 35.14 -22.96
N THR A 479 25.46 34.12 -23.82
CA THR A 479 25.79 34.24 -25.25
C THR A 479 24.68 33.72 -26.17
N LYS A 480 24.34 34.49 -27.22
CA LYS A 480 23.43 34.04 -28.28
C LYS A 480 24.08 32.98 -29.15
N VAL A 481 23.38 31.89 -29.42
CA VAL A 481 23.71 30.85 -30.39
C VAL A 481 23.03 31.19 -31.71
N ASP A 482 23.77 31.85 -32.60
CA ASP A 482 23.29 32.29 -33.92
C ASP A 482 23.51 31.24 -35.03
N GLY A 483 24.21 30.15 -34.72
CA GLY A 483 24.59 29.10 -35.67
C GLY A 483 25.74 29.47 -36.62
N ALA A 484 26.06 30.76 -36.75
CA ALA A 484 27.09 31.28 -37.64
C ALA A 484 28.42 31.51 -36.90
N THR A 485 28.38 32.27 -35.81
CA THR A 485 29.55 32.60 -34.97
C THR A 485 29.62 31.72 -33.73
N VAL A 486 28.46 31.42 -33.12
CA VAL A 486 28.35 30.59 -31.92
C VAL A 486 27.45 29.41 -32.22
N LYS A 487 27.96 28.21 -31.99
CA LYS A 487 27.24 26.94 -32.19
C LYS A 487 26.87 26.33 -30.84
N TRP A 488 25.85 25.48 -30.81
CA TRP A 488 25.45 24.76 -29.59
C TRP A 488 26.57 23.91 -28.99
N GLN A 489 27.51 23.41 -29.78
CA GLN A 489 28.70 22.74 -29.25
C GLN A 489 29.56 23.67 -28.37
N THR A 490 29.75 24.92 -28.78
CA THR A 490 30.47 25.92 -27.97
C THR A 490 29.73 26.22 -26.68
N ALA A 491 28.39 26.27 -26.73
CA ALA A 491 27.56 26.42 -25.53
C ALA A 491 27.71 25.23 -24.57
N VAL A 492 27.67 24.00 -25.09
CA VAL A 492 27.89 22.77 -24.32
C VAL A 492 29.22 22.82 -23.57
N ASP A 493 30.30 23.18 -24.25
CA ASP A 493 31.65 23.22 -23.66
C ASP A 493 31.74 24.28 -22.54
N GLY A 494 31.17 25.47 -22.76
CA GLY A 494 31.13 26.54 -21.76
C GLY A 494 30.28 26.17 -20.53
N MET A 495 29.07 25.65 -20.76
CA MET A 495 28.19 25.20 -19.67
C MET A 495 28.85 24.08 -18.85
N ASN A 496 29.47 23.10 -19.48
CA ASN A 496 30.16 22.01 -18.78
C ASN A 496 31.37 22.49 -17.97
N THR A 497 32.07 23.52 -18.44
CA THR A 497 33.15 24.16 -17.69
C THR A 497 32.63 24.81 -16.40
N ALA A 498 31.43 25.41 -16.44
CA ALA A 498 30.80 26.03 -15.27
C ALA A 498 30.21 25.02 -14.27
N LEU A 499 29.88 23.79 -14.69
CA LEU A 499 29.30 22.73 -13.83
C LEU A 499 30.33 21.98 -12.96
N THR A 500 31.39 22.64 -12.49
CA THR A 500 32.54 22.02 -11.79
C THR A 500 32.10 21.00 -10.73
N ALA A 501 32.63 19.78 -10.79
CA ALA A 501 32.38 18.66 -9.86
C ALA A 501 30.95 18.07 -9.83
N GLY A 502 30.07 18.39 -10.78
CA GLY A 502 28.73 17.78 -10.86
C GLY A 502 28.68 16.39 -11.51
N ASP A 503 27.68 15.58 -11.13
CA ASP A 503 27.38 14.25 -11.72
C ASP A 503 26.78 14.33 -13.13
N TYR A 504 26.49 15.53 -13.63
CA TYR A 504 25.79 15.76 -14.90
C TYR A 504 26.64 16.57 -15.88
N GLN A 505 26.41 16.36 -17.16
CA GLN A 505 27.02 17.10 -18.25
C GLN A 505 26.01 17.33 -19.38
N TRP A 506 26.12 18.49 -20.03
CA TRP A 506 25.47 18.76 -21.29
C TRP A 506 26.19 17.99 -22.41
N VAL A 507 25.42 17.42 -23.32
CA VAL A 507 25.93 16.86 -24.59
C VAL A 507 25.05 17.32 -25.74
N LEU A 508 25.56 17.30 -26.96
CA LEU A 508 24.75 17.63 -28.12
C LEU A 508 23.76 16.48 -28.41
N GLY A 509 22.47 16.78 -28.38
CA GLY A 509 21.39 15.88 -28.76
C GLY A 509 21.32 15.63 -30.27
N THR A 510 20.48 14.70 -30.67
CA THR A 510 20.29 14.33 -32.09
C THR A 510 19.63 15.43 -32.91
N ASP A 511 18.89 16.32 -32.27
CA ASP A 511 18.28 17.53 -32.83
C ASP A 511 19.25 18.73 -32.89
N GLY A 512 20.49 18.55 -32.41
CA GLY A 512 21.50 19.60 -32.36
C GLY A 512 21.34 20.56 -31.18
N LEU A 513 20.44 20.30 -30.24
CA LEU A 513 20.30 21.08 -29.00
C LEU A 513 21.01 20.39 -27.82
N PRO A 514 21.46 21.13 -26.80
CA PRO A 514 22.09 20.52 -25.62
C PRO A 514 21.09 19.67 -24.82
N VAL A 515 21.46 18.44 -24.47
CA VAL A 515 20.70 17.55 -23.59
C VAL A 515 21.54 17.24 -22.36
N LEU A 516 20.94 17.36 -21.17
CA LEU A 516 21.61 17.03 -19.92
C LEU A 516 21.56 15.52 -19.68
N GLN A 517 22.69 14.92 -19.34
CA GLN A 517 22.78 13.51 -18.97
C GLN A 517 23.75 13.31 -17.82
N LYS A 518 23.62 12.17 -17.12
CA LYS A 518 24.57 11.77 -16.09
C LYS A 518 25.92 11.44 -16.72
N LYS A 519 27.02 11.85 -16.08
CA LYS A 519 28.38 11.44 -16.47
C LYS A 519 28.49 9.93 -16.34
N GLN A 520 29.09 9.31 -17.35
CA GLN A 520 29.38 7.88 -17.37
C GLN A 520 30.56 7.54 -16.47
#